data_AF-A0A7Z9GV96-F1
#
_entry.id   AF-A0A7Z9GV96-F1
#
_cell.length_a   1.000
_cell.length_b   1.000
_cell.length_c   1.000
_cell.angle_alpha   90.00
_cell.angle_beta   90.00
_cell.angle_gamma   90.00
#
_symmetry.space_group_name_H-M   'P 1'
#
loop_
_entity.id
_entity.type
_entity.pdbx_description
1 polymer ?
#
loop_
_entity_poly.entity_id
_entity_poly.type
_entity_poly.pdbx_seq_one_letter_code
_entity_poly.pdbx_strand_id
1 'polypeptide(L)'
;DSKFSGRRLAYAKWLTSGEHPLVARVLVNRFWLHHFGRGIVQTPDEFGKLGMLPTHPQLLDWMASYFIENGWSLKQLHRLMMTSTAYRQSSLRNPESDKIDAGNEYYWHKSVQRLDAEIVRDRILAVSGKLDTTMFGAASSVKADDTGQVVVDGSNRRSIYIQVRRTQPVAVLQVFDAPVMTVNCGKRTMSTGANQSLMLMNSDFVLNYAKAFAERVSKEAKGKVNPELVTGLKIPFDPDWLASLNPWKFGYGFIKPAKEEGQIAPVHFTPYPFFADDTWKGGEKMPDEKLGYTFLTRTGGHPNNPNQRPIRRWIAPVTGKVAIKGILKHSSDNGDGVQVTVYSSRLGKQGSWQVASGLTDYELSLEVEKGDVIDTIVDERKNHTSDSFTNTYTISLVDKETGKEKTWPSEKGFHGPIKTDGTELTSPLVEQAAYAWELAYGRPPTRGEIELATTFIQTQLPILMEQETKQPVLQAMTNFCQALISSNEFLYSD
;
A
#
# COMPACT_ATOMS: atom_id res chain seq x y z
N ASP A 1 15.12 -47.75 -32.38
CA ASP A 1 16.11 -47.75 -31.28
C ASP A 1 17.51 -47.41 -31.76
N SER A 2 17.93 -46.15 -31.65
CA SER A 2 19.33 -45.79 -31.93
C SER A 2 20.20 -46.18 -30.72
N LYS A 3 21.16 -47.09 -30.94
CA LYS A 3 22.15 -47.49 -29.94
C LYS A 3 23.11 -46.32 -29.68
N PHE A 4 22.93 -45.58 -28.59
CA PHE A 4 23.91 -44.58 -28.17
C PHE A 4 25.26 -45.26 -27.88
N SER A 5 26.37 -44.66 -28.31
CA SER A 5 27.73 -45.21 -28.25
C SER A 5 28.32 -45.42 -26.84
N GLY A 6 27.54 -45.25 -25.77
CA GLY A 6 27.99 -45.31 -24.37
C GLY A 6 28.95 -44.19 -23.93
N ARG A 7 29.51 -43.41 -24.87
CA ARG A 7 30.54 -42.37 -24.61
C ARG A 7 30.09 -41.31 -23.61
N ARG A 8 28.83 -40.86 -23.66
CA ARG A 8 28.28 -39.88 -22.72
C ARG A 8 28.26 -40.42 -21.28
N LEU A 9 27.85 -41.68 -21.11
CA LEU A 9 27.82 -42.32 -19.79
C LEU A 9 29.24 -42.57 -19.26
N ALA A 10 30.17 -43.01 -20.11
CA ALA A 10 31.56 -43.20 -19.74
C ALA A 10 32.21 -41.88 -19.29
N TYR A 11 31.98 -40.80 -20.03
CA TYR A 11 32.47 -39.46 -19.67
C TYR A 11 31.87 -38.96 -18.36
N ALA A 12 30.56 -39.12 -18.15
CA ALA A 12 29.91 -38.76 -16.89
C ALA A 12 30.50 -39.53 -15.70
N LYS A 13 30.68 -40.86 -15.84
CA LYS A 13 31.30 -41.70 -14.81
C LYS A 13 32.74 -41.27 -14.48
N TRP A 14 33.53 -40.89 -15.49
CA TRP A 14 34.88 -40.38 -15.28
C TRP A 14 34.88 -39.01 -14.58
N LEU A 15 34.03 -38.07 -15.00
CA LEU A 15 33.91 -36.76 -14.35
C LEU A 15 33.51 -36.86 -12.88
N THR A 16 32.64 -37.82 -12.54
CA THR A 16 32.14 -38.03 -11.18
C THR A 16 32.83 -39.18 -10.44
N SER A 17 33.98 -39.67 -10.92
CA SER A 17 34.69 -40.79 -10.27
C SER A 17 35.29 -40.41 -8.91
N GLY A 18 35.41 -39.10 -8.64
CA GLY A 18 36.15 -38.56 -7.49
C GLY A 18 37.63 -38.30 -7.79
N GLU A 19 38.15 -38.82 -8.90
CA GLU A 19 39.56 -38.63 -9.31
C GLU A 19 39.76 -37.36 -10.15
N HIS A 20 38.69 -36.82 -10.75
CA HIS A 20 38.79 -35.63 -11.57
C HIS A 20 39.14 -34.40 -10.72
N PRO A 21 40.24 -33.68 -11.00
CA PRO A 21 40.79 -32.67 -10.09
C PRO A 21 39.89 -31.44 -9.89
N LEU A 22 39.06 -31.08 -10.88
CA LEU A 22 38.30 -29.83 -10.85
C LEU A 22 36.79 -29.95 -10.57
N VAL A 23 36.13 -31.07 -10.88
CA VAL A 23 34.65 -31.12 -10.90
C VAL A 23 34.06 -30.80 -9.54
N ALA A 24 34.57 -31.43 -8.47
CA ALA A 24 34.10 -31.16 -7.11
C ALA A 24 34.45 -29.72 -6.66
N ARG A 25 35.67 -29.24 -6.94
CA ARG A 25 36.09 -27.87 -6.60
C ARG A 25 35.22 -26.80 -7.27
N VAL A 26 34.93 -26.98 -8.56
CA VAL A 26 34.09 -26.05 -9.33
C VAL A 26 32.66 -26.05 -8.78
N LEU A 27 32.09 -27.22 -8.51
CA LEU A 27 30.74 -27.33 -7.95
C LEU A 27 30.65 -26.71 -6.56
N VAL A 28 31.56 -27.06 -5.65
CA VAL A 28 31.63 -26.49 -4.31
C VAL A 28 31.77 -24.97 -4.36
N ASN A 29 32.64 -24.44 -5.22
CA ASN A 29 32.81 -22.99 -5.37
C ASN A 29 31.55 -22.30 -5.89
N ARG A 30 30.79 -22.93 -6.80
CA ARG A 30 29.51 -22.39 -7.28
C ARG A 30 28.46 -22.37 -6.17
N PHE A 31 28.32 -23.44 -5.40
CA PHE A 31 27.39 -23.45 -4.27
C PHE A 31 27.80 -22.45 -3.18
N TRP A 32 29.10 -22.31 -2.92
CA TRP A 32 29.64 -21.28 -2.04
C TRP A 32 29.29 -19.88 -2.56
N LEU A 33 29.54 -19.60 -3.85
CA LEU A 33 29.18 -18.33 -4.48
C LEU A 33 27.70 -17.98 -4.29
N HIS A 34 26.79 -18.94 -4.43
CA HIS A 34 25.35 -18.68 -4.20
C HIS A 34 25.03 -18.37 -2.74
N HIS A 35 25.66 -19.06 -1.79
CA HIS A 35 25.44 -18.84 -0.35
C HIS A 35 26.15 -17.62 0.23
N PHE A 36 27.22 -17.15 -0.38
CA PHE A 36 28.06 -16.08 0.16
C PHE A 36 28.19 -14.86 -0.76
N GLY A 37 27.63 -14.90 -1.98
CA GLY A 37 27.67 -13.82 -2.98
C GLY A 37 29.02 -13.67 -3.70
N ARG A 38 30.07 -14.26 -3.13
CA ARG A 38 31.42 -14.36 -3.66
C ARG A 38 31.90 -15.81 -3.57
N GLY A 39 32.55 -16.30 -4.62
CA GLY A 39 33.20 -17.61 -4.63
C GLY A 39 34.58 -17.53 -3.98
N ILE A 40 35.05 -18.66 -3.42
CA ILE A 40 36.45 -18.81 -2.97
C ILE A 40 37.41 -18.56 -4.14
N VAL A 41 37.06 -19.06 -5.32
CA VAL A 41 37.59 -18.62 -6.61
C VAL A 41 36.60 -17.64 -7.22
N GLN A 42 37.00 -16.37 -7.37
CA GLN A 42 36.11 -15.29 -7.81
C GLN A 42 35.65 -15.43 -9.27
N THR A 43 36.39 -16.20 -10.08
CA THR A 43 36.11 -16.50 -11.50
C THR A 43 35.45 -17.89 -11.62
N PRO A 44 34.11 -18.03 -11.47
CA PRO A 44 33.45 -19.34 -11.42
C PRO A 44 33.52 -20.13 -12.73
N ASP A 45 33.84 -19.48 -13.85
CA ASP A 45 34.00 -20.11 -15.17
C ASP A 45 35.45 -20.47 -15.49
N GLU A 46 36.42 -19.94 -14.75
CA GLU A 46 37.85 -20.11 -15.05
C GLU A 46 38.63 -20.51 -13.79
N PHE A 47 38.96 -21.80 -13.72
CA PHE A 47 39.82 -22.40 -12.69
C PHE A 47 41.25 -22.65 -13.20
N GLY A 48 41.52 -22.25 -14.45
CA GLY A 48 42.82 -22.37 -15.10
C GLY A 48 43.71 -21.14 -14.87
N LYS A 49 44.77 -21.00 -15.69
CA LYS A 49 45.75 -19.92 -15.60
C LYS A 49 45.18 -18.50 -15.84
N LEU A 50 44.03 -18.41 -16.49
CA LEU A 50 43.33 -17.15 -16.75
C LEU A 50 42.36 -16.77 -15.63
N GLY A 51 42.14 -17.66 -14.66
CA GLY A 51 41.31 -17.44 -13.51
C GLY A 51 42.06 -16.84 -12.32
N MET A 52 41.29 -16.43 -11.30
CA MET A 52 41.83 -15.97 -10.03
C MET A 52 42.23 -17.17 -9.15
N LEU A 53 43.26 -16.99 -8.31
CA LEU A 53 43.61 -17.99 -7.31
C LEU A 53 42.54 -18.05 -6.20
N PRO A 54 42.31 -19.24 -5.60
CA PRO A 54 41.41 -19.37 -4.46
C PRO A 54 41.92 -18.58 -3.26
N THR A 55 41.05 -17.83 -2.58
CA THR A 55 41.43 -17.15 -1.33
C THR A 55 41.71 -18.13 -0.19
N HIS A 56 41.00 -19.27 -0.18
CA HIS A 56 41.12 -20.33 0.83
C HIS A 56 41.29 -21.70 0.16
N PRO A 57 42.47 -22.02 -0.41
CA PRO A 57 42.69 -23.25 -1.16
C PRO A 57 42.46 -24.51 -0.34
N GLN A 58 42.95 -24.55 0.91
CA GLN A 58 42.80 -25.70 1.80
C GLN A 58 41.33 -25.97 2.15
N LEU A 59 40.53 -24.92 2.36
CA LEU A 59 39.10 -25.03 2.61
C LEU A 59 38.37 -25.60 1.39
N LEU A 60 38.67 -25.07 0.19
CA LEU A 60 38.06 -25.53 -1.05
C LEU A 60 38.37 -27.01 -1.32
N ASP A 61 39.62 -27.43 -1.10
CA ASP A 61 40.06 -28.81 -1.28
C ASP A 61 39.41 -29.75 -0.27
N TRP A 62 39.33 -29.32 1.00
CA TRP A 62 38.64 -30.08 2.04
C TRP A 62 37.15 -30.24 1.74
N MET A 63 36.46 -29.17 1.37
CA MET A 63 35.03 -29.22 1.03
C MET A 63 34.75 -30.05 -0.23
N ALA A 64 35.64 -30.01 -1.23
CA ALA A 64 35.56 -30.84 -2.42
C ALA A 64 35.67 -32.33 -2.06
N SER A 65 36.62 -32.68 -1.19
CA SER A 65 36.80 -34.05 -0.68
C SER A 65 35.58 -34.50 0.12
N TYR A 66 35.11 -33.67 1.06
CA TYR A 66 33.87 -33.91 1.82
C TYR A 66 32.68 -34.17 0.89
N PHE A 67 32.52 -33.38 -0.17
CA PHE A 67 31.40 -33.53 -1.09
C PHE A 67 31.42 -34.88 -1.83
N ILE A 68 32.61 -35.37 -2.23
CA ILE A 68 32.79 -36.67 -2.86
C ILE A 68 32.55 -37.81 -1.86
N GLU A 69 33.19 -37.76 -0.70
CA GLU A 69 33.10 -38.78 0.37
C GLU A 69 31.67 -38.97 0.87
N ASN A 70 30.87 -37.90 0.85
CA ASN A 70 29.46 -37.92 1.23
C ASN A 70 28.51 -38.18 0.05
N GLY A 71 29.00 -38.84 -1.00
CA GLY A 71 28.18 -39.34 -2.11
C GLY A 71 27.56 -38.23 -2.96
N TRP A 72 28.24 -37.09 -3.12
CA TRP A 72 27.79 -35.95 -3.91
C TRP A 72 26.44 -35.36 -3.44
N SER A 73 26.16 -35.47 -2.14
CA SER A 73 24.90 -35.00 -1.55
C SER A 73 24.84 -33.47 -1.41
N LEU A 74 24.09 -32.82 -2.32
CA LEU A 74 23.87 -31.37 -2.27
C LEU A 74 23.25 -30.91 -0.94
N LYS A 75 22.34 -31.70 -0.38
CA LYS A 75 21.68 -31.37 0.90
C LYS A 75 22.68 -31.33 2.05
N GLN A 76 23.64 -32.25 2.08
CA GLN A 76 24.67 -32.26 3.12
C GLN A 76 25.68 -31.13 2.91
N LEU A 77 26.06 -30.83 1.67
CA LEU A 77 26.93 -29.69 1.35
C LEU A 77 26.31 -28.35 1.77
N HIS A 78 25.03 -28.12 1.44
CA HIS A 78 24.30 -26.94 1.88
C HIS A 78 24.21 -26.85 3.40
N ARG A 79 23.89 -27.94 4.09
CA ARG A 79 23.86 -27.96 5.56
C ARG A 79 25.23 -27.60 6.14
N LEU A 80 26.32 -28.16 5.61
CA LEU A 80 27.67 -27.84 6.05
C LEU A 80 27.97 -26.34 5.93
N MET A 81 27.67 -25.74 4.77
CA MET A 81 27.85 -24.29 4.55
C MET A 81 26.97 -23.46 5.50
N MET A 82 25.67 -23.74 5.57
CA MET A 82 24.70 -22.94 6.33
C MET A 82 24.85 -23.05 7.86
N THR A 83 25.48 -24.12 8.35
CA THR A 83 25.77 -24.30 9.78
C THR A 83 27.17 -23.83 10.19
N SER A 84 28.00 -23.42 9.23
CA SER A 84 29.34 -22.89 9.50
C SER A 84 29.28 -21.58 10.29
N THR A 85 30.38 -21.26 10.97
CA THR A 85 30.56 -19.93 11.57
C THR A 85 30.52 -18.86 10.47
N ALA A 86 31.16 -19.10 9.33
CA ALA A 86 31.23 -18.16 8.22
C ALA A 86 29.84 -17.69 7.76
N TYR A 87 28.89 -18.61 7.60
CA TYR A 87 27.53 -18.30 7.15
C TYR A 87 26.69 -17.60 8.23
N ARG A 88 26.87 -17.94 9.50
CA ARG A 88 26.08 -17.42 10.63
C ARG A 88 26.62 -16.12 11.22
N GLN A 89 27.63 -15.51 10.59
CA GLN A 89 28.13 -14.19 11.00
C GLN A 89 27.06 -13.10 10.82
N SER A 90 27.19 -12.02 11.57
CA SER A 90 26.38 -10.82 11.35
C SER A 90 26.76 -10.15 10.03
N SER A 91 25.81 -9.43 9.43
CA SER A 91 26.05 -8.54 8.29
C SER A 91 26.45 -7.12 8.69
N LEU A 92 26.49 -6.82 9.99
CA LEU A 92 26.93 -5.52 10.48
C LEU A 92 28.39 -5.27 10.10
N ARG A 93 28.63 -4.13 9.45
CA ARG A 93 29.98 -3.70 9.08
C ARG A 93 30.69 -3.08 10.27
N ASN A 94 31.98 -3.36 10.37
CA ASN A 94 32.89 -2.77 11.34
C ASN A 94 33.91 -1.87 10.61
N PRO A 95 33.99 -0.57 10.91
CA PRO A 95 34.93 0.34 10.27
C PRO A 95 36.41 -0.09 10.35
N GLU A 96 36.85 -0.76 11.41
CA GLU A 96 38.24 -1.22 11.53
C GLU A 96 38.51 -2.41 10.62
N SER A 97 37.56 -3.35 10.52
CA SER A 97 37.66 -4.49 9.59
C SER A 97 37.56 -4.03 8.14
N ASP A 98 36.73 -3.03 7.84
CA ASP A 98 36.61 -2.44 6.51
C ASP A 98 37.91 -1.80 6.02
N LYS A 99 38.73 -1.23 6.91
CA LYS A 99 40.07 -0.71 6.53
C LYS A 99 41.02 -1.81 6.06
N ILE A 100 40.84 -3.04 6.54
CA ILE A 100 41.69 -4.19 6.21
C ILE A 100 41.14 -4.92 4.97
N ASP A 101 39.84 -5.19 4.94
CA ASP A 101 39.17 -5.96 3.90
C ASP A 101 37.75 -5.44 3.64
N ALA A 102 37.65 -4.25 3.04
CA ALA A 102 36.37 -3.67 2.61
C ALA A 102 35.60 -4.54 1.59
N GLY A 103 36.32 -5.41 0.85
CA GLY A 103 35.75 -6.28 -0.18
C GLY A 103 35.17 -7.58 0.36
N ASN A 104 35.33 -7.84 1.68
CA ASN A 104 34.99 -9.07 2.36
C ASN A 104 35.57 -10.32 1.66
N GLU A 105 36.81 -10.22 1.17
CA GLU A 105 37.53 -11.34 0.53
C GLU A 105 37.81 -12.49 1.48
N TYR A 106 37.94 -12.19 2.78
CA TYR A 106 38.19 -13.13 3.85
C TYR A 106 36.94 -13.57 4.61
N TYR A 107 35.74 -13.18 4.15
CA TYR A 107 34.45 -13.59 4.73
C TYR A 107 34.36 -13.29 6.24
N TRP A 108 34.81 -12.12 6.69
CA TRP A 108 34.78 -11.71 8.11
C TRP A 108 33.40 -11.20 8.58
N HIS A 109 32.48 -11.02 7.64
CA HIS A 109 31.06 -10.80 7.93
C HIS A 109 30.20 -11.49 6.87
N LYS A 110 28.91 -11.65 7.14
CA LYS A 110 27.96 -12.14 6.15
C LYS A 110 27.61 -10.99 5.19
N SER A 111 27.83 -11.15 3.90
CA SER A 111 27.45 -10.13 2.93
C SER A 111 25.96 -10.13 2.69
N VAL A 112 25.35 -8.94 2.71
CA VAL A 112 23.96 -8.75 2.27
C VAL A 112 23.88 -9.03 0.77
N GLN A 113 22.98 -9.91 0.36
CA GLN A 113 22.80 -10.33 -1.02
C GLN A 113 21.41 -9.93 -1.51
N ARG A 114 21.32 -9.24 -2.64
CA ARG A 114 20.02 -9.06 -3.32
C ARG A 114 19.55 -10.39 -3.88
N LEU A 115 18.28 -10.66 -3.70
CA LEU A 115 17.61 -11.86 -4.19
C LEU A 115 17.56 -11.89 -5.71
N ASP A 116 17.57 -13.10 -6.25
CA ASP A 116 17.37 -13.33 -7.67
C ASP A 116 15.92 -13.09 -8.08
N ALA A 117 15.70 -12.76 -9.35
CA ALA A 117 14.39 -12.46 -9.93
C ALA A 117 13.31 -13.48 -9.59
N GLU A 118 13.63 -14.78 -9.69
CA GLU A 118 12.69 -15.86 -9.38
C GLU A 118 12.31 -15.89 -7.90
N ILE A 119 13.28 -15.62 -7.02
CA ILE A 119 13.07 -15.58 -5.57
C ILE A 119 12.22 -14.37 -5.20
N VAL A 120 12.48 -13.19 -5.79
CA VAL A 120 11.65 -12.00 -5.56
C VAL A 120 10.19 -12.27 -5.93
N ARG A 121 9.94 -12.82 -7.12
CA ARG A 121 8.57 -13.18 -7.55
C ARG A 121 7.94 -14.20 -6.60
N ASP A 122 8.65 -15.28 -6.28
CA ASP A 122 8.12 -16.34 -5.43
C ASP A 122 7.89 -15.86 -3.98
N ARG A 123 8.71 -14.94 -3.48
CA ARG A 123 8.54 -14.28 -2.16
C ARG A 123 7.25 -13.46 -2.14
N ILE A 124 6.96 -12.69 -3.18
CA ILE A 124 5.70 -11.91 -3.31
C ILE A 124 4.48 -12.85 -3.29
N LEU A 125 4.54 -13.96 -4.03
CA LEU A 125 3.48 -14.97 -4.01
C LEU A 125 3.36 -15.66 -2.64
N ALA A 126 4.48 -15.91 -1.96
CA ALA A 126 4.50 -16.58 -0.67
C ALA A 126 3.87 -15.70 0.42
N VAL A 127 4.26 -14.43 0.51
CA VAL A 127 3.73 -13.51 1.55
C VAL A 127 2.26 -13.20 1.33
N SER A 128 1.83 -13.09 0.07
CA SER A 128 0.41 -12.94 -0.28
C SER A 128 -0.44 -14.20 -0.07
N GLY A 129 0.18 -15.35 0.25
CA GLY A 129 -0.51 -16.63 0.45
C GLY A 129 -1.03 -17.24 -0.85
N LYS A 130 -0.52 -16.81 -2.00
CA LYS A 130 -0.96 -17.25 -3.33
C LYS A 130 -0.02 -18.25 -3.99
N LEU A 131 1.18 -18.47 -3.44
CA LEU A 131 2.17 -19.38 -4.01
C LEU A 131 1.66 -20.82 -4.09
N ASP A 132 1.62 -21.36 -5.31
CA ASP A 132 1.40 -22.78 -5.56
C ASP A 132 2.73 -23.54 -5.52
N THR A 133 2.84 -24.43 -4.54
CA THR A 133 4.03 -25.26 -4.28
C THR A 133 4.02 -26.61 -5.00
N THR A 134 2.96 -26.90 -5.78
CA THR A 134 2.80 -28.18 -6.50
C THR A 134 4.02 -28.49 -7.37
N MET A 135 4.57 -29.68 -7.16
CA MET A 135 5.76 -30.16 -7.86
C MET A 135 5.42 -30.87 -9.17
N PHE A 136 6.35 -30.81 -10.13
CA PHE A 136 6.29 -31.52 -11.42
C PHE A 136 5.12 -31.07 -12.32
N GLY A 137 4.92 -31.75 -13.46
CA GLY A 137 3.88 -31.38 -14.43
C GLY A 137 4.29 -30.28 -15.41
N ALA A 138 3.31 -29.81 -16.19
CA ALA A 138 3.55 -28.89 -17.30
C ALA A 138 3.99 -27.48 -16.84
N ALA A 139 4.77 -26.82 -17.69
CA ALA A 139 5.17 -25.42 -17.47
C ALA A 139 3.97 -24.47 -17.55
N SER A 140 4.04 -23.36 -16.82
CA SER A 140 3.07 -22.26 -16.90
C SER A 140 3.36 -21.42 -18.14
N SER A 141 2.34 -21.22 -18.99
CA SER A 141 2.45 -20.38 -20.18
C SER A 141 2.76 -18.92 -19.82
N VAL A 142 3.30 -18.22 -20.81
CA VAL A 142 3.51 -16.76 -20.77
C VAL A 142 2.74 -16.13 -21.93
N LYS A 143 2.24 -14.92 -21.73
CA LYS A 143 1.50 -14.15 -22.74
C LYS A 143 1.84 -12.67 -22.65
N ALA A 144 1.57 -11.92 -23.72
CA ALA A 144 1.56 -10.47 -23.65
C ALA A 144 0.25 -9.99 -22.98
N ASP A 145 0.33 -8.98 -22.14
CA ASP A 145 -0.83 -8.24 -21.64
C ASP A 145 -1.25 -7.11 -22.61
N ASP A 146 -2.25 -6.33 -22.22
CA ASP A 146 -2.81 -5.24 -23.02
C ASP A 146 -1.81 -4.10 -23.28
N THR A 147 -0.72 -4.04 -22.51
CA THR A 147 0.38 -3.09 -22.68
C THR A 147 1.55 -3.67 -23.49
N GLY A 148 1.45 -4.93 -23.90
CA GLY A 148 2.49 -5.66 -24.62
C GLY A 148 3.59 -6.26 -23.73
N GLN A 149 3.47 -6.16 -22.40
CA GLN A 149 4.42 -6.78 -21.48
C GLN A 149 4.18 -8.28 -21.38
N VAL A 150 5.25 -9.07 -21.36
CA VAL A 150 5.12 -10.51 -21.19
C VAL A 150 4.97 -10.85 -19.71
N VAL A 151 3.85 -11.48 -19.38
CA VAL A 151 3.47 -11.90 -18.03
C VAL A 151 3.23 -13.41 -17.95
N VAL A 152 3.22 -13.95 -16.74
CA VAL A 152 2.81 -15.34 -16.51
C VAL A 152 1.30 -15.44 -16.66
N ASP A 153 0.83 -16.41 -17.44
CA ASP A 153 -0.59 -16.55 -17.78
C ASP A 153 -1.38 -17.21 -16.64
N GLY A 154 -1.85 -16.39 -15.70
CA GLY A 154 -2.78 -16.81 -14.64
C GLY A 154 -2.26 -17.85 -13.65
N SER A 155 -0.94 -18.07 -13.59
CA SER A 155 -0.32 -19.11 -12.76
C SER A 155 0.46 -18.53 -11.59
N ASN A 156 0.21 -19.10 -10.41
CA ASN A 156 0.91 -18.76 -9.17
C ASN A 156 1.95 -19.81 -8.78
N ARG A 157 2.32 -20.69 -9.71
CA ARG A 157 3.36 -21.69 -9.49
C ARG A 157 4.70 -21.00 -9.25
N ARG A 158 5.57 -21.70 -8.51
CA ARG A 158 6.99 -21.33 -8.35
C ARG A 158 7.61 -20.99 -9.69
N SER A 159 8.47 -19.98 -9.70
CA SER A 159 9.05 -19.40 -10.91
C SER A 159 9.86 -20.41 -11.74
N ILE A 160 10.36 -21.48 -11.10
CA ILE A 160 11.01 -22.61 -11.79
C ILE A 160 10.12 -23.32 -12.82
N TYR A 161 8.79 -23.20 -12.70
CA TYR A 161 7.82 -23.79 -13.64
C TYR A 161 7.35 -22.83 -14.72
N ILE A 162 7.88 -21.60 -14.78
CA ILE A 162 7.53 -20.65 -15.83
C ILE A 162 8.13 -21.13 -17.15
N GLN A 163 7.33 -21.12 -18.22
CA GLN A 163 7.81 -21.44 -19.56
C GLN A 163 8.79 -20.36 -20.03
N VAL A 164 10.03 -20.76 -20.32
CA VAL A 164 11.06 -19.83 -20.79
C VAL A 164 11.04 -19.74 -22.31
N ARG A 165 10.67 -18.56 -22.85
CA ARG A 165 10.66 -18.27 -24.28
C ARG A 165 11.65 -17.15 -24.60
N ARG A 166 12.62 -17.41 -25.49
CA ARG A 166 13.67 -16.44 -25.84
C ARG A 166 13.12 -15.11 -26.40
N THR A 167 12.04 -15.19 -27.16
CA THR A 167 11.37 -14.02 -27.78
C THR A 167 10.35 -13.35 -26.87
N GLN A 168 10.04 -13.96 -25.73
CA GLN A 168 9.02 -13.48 -24.78
C GLN A 168 9.54 -13.63 -23.34
N PRO A 169 10.57 -12.86 -22.94
CA PRO A 169 11.06 -12.86 -21.57
C PRO A 169 10.04 -12.20 -20.64
N VAL A 170 9.76 -12.83 -19.50
CA VAL A 170 8.80 -12.28 -18.52
C VAL A 170 9.32 -10.97 -17.95
N ALA A 171 8.52 -9.90 -18.04
CA ALA A 171 8.92 -8.53 -17.73
C ALA A 171 9.43 -8.38 -16.29
N VAL A 172 8.70 -8.89 -15.30
CA VAL A 172 9.12 -8.81 -13.89
C VAL A 172 10.46 -9.52 -13.67
N LEU A 173 10.69 -10.68 -14.31
CA LEU A 173 11.95 -11.40 -14.14
C LEU A 173 13.11 -10.65 -14.79
N GLN A 174 12.89 -10.10 -15.99
CA GLN A 174 13.89 -9.34 -16.73
C GLN A 174 14.34 -8.08 -15.98
N VAL A 175 13.42 -7.36 -15.36
CA VAL A 175 13.74 -6.15 -14.58
C VAL A 175 14.64 -6.46 -13.38
N PHE A 176 14.48 -7.64 -12.77
CA PHE A 176 15.33 -8.12 -11.68
C PHE A 176 16.54 -8.94 -12.15
N ASP A 177 17.06 -8.64 -13.34
CA ASP A 177 18.30 -9.21 -13.89
C ASP A 177 18.26 -10.73 -14.13
N ALA A 178 17.09 -11.29 -14.45
CA ALA A 178 17.01 -12.69 -14.88
C ALA A 178 17.95 -12.91 -16.09
N PRO A 179 18.75 -13.99 -16.12
CA PRO A 179 19.70 -14.24 -17.19
C PRO A 179 19.06 -14.29 -18.57
N VAL A 180 19.64 -13.55 -19.52
CA VAL A 180 19.23 -13.61 -20.92
C VAL A 180 19.75 -14.90 -21.55
N MET A 181 18.86 -15.67 -22.21
CA MET A 181 19.16 -16.99 -22.77
C MET A 181 20.04 -16.99 -24.05
N THR A 182 20.91 -16.00 -24.22
CA THR A 182 21.77 -15.82 -25.40
C THR A 182 23.23 -16.23 -25.17
N VAL A 183 23.74 -16.14 -23.93
CA VAL A 183 25.13 -16.50 -23.56
C VAL A 183 25.14 -17.36 -22.29
N ASN A 184 26.24 -18.09 -22.06
CA ASN A 184 26.45 -18.80 -20.81
C ASN A 184 26.50 -17.78 -19.65
N CYS A 185 25.66 -17.96 -18.63
CA CYS A 185 25.67 -17.13 -17.42
C CYS A 185 26.44 -17.85 -16.31
N GLY A 186 27.71 -17.53 -16.15
CA GLY A 186 28.55 -18.12 -15.10
C GLY A 186 28.35 -17.51 -13.72
N LYS A 187 28.06 -16.20 -13.68
CA LYS A 187 27.67 -15.44 -12.50
C LYS A 187 26.53 -14.49 -12.89
N ARG A 188 25.46 -14.45 -12.09
CA ARG A 188 24.36 -13.51 -12.28
C ARG A 188 24.85 -12.08 -12.01
N THR A 189 24.52 -11.17 -12.93
CA THR A 189 24.71 -9.74 -12.71
C THR A 189 23.60 -9.20 -11.84
N MET A 190 23.91 -8.24 -10.99
CA MET A 190 22.94 -7.62 -10.10
C MET A 190 23.02 -6.11 -10.34
N SER A 191 21.91 -5.51 -10.73
CA SER A 191 21.81 -4.07 -10.92
C SER A 191 20.91 -3.46 -9.85
N THR A 192 21.17 -2.19 -9.53
CA THR A 192 20.29 -1.34 -8.71
C THR A 192 19.86 -0.18 -9.60
N GLY A 193 18.66 -0.29 -10.17
CA GLY A 193 18.15 0.67 -11.14
C GLY A 193 16.74 1.14 -10.80
N ALA A 194 16.42 2.39 -11.17
CA ALA A 194 15.11 3.00 -10.91
C ALA A 194 13.94 2.15 -11.47
N ASN A 195 14.15 1.44 -12.59
CA ASN A 195 13.15 0.57 -13.19
C ASN A 195 12.69 -0.56 -12.25
N GLN A 196 13.57 -1.07 -11.38
CA GLN A 196 13.22 -2.09 -10.40
C GLN A 196 12.27 -1.52 -9.34
N SER A 197 12.58 -0.34 -8.80
CA SER A 197 11.70 0.35 -7.85
C SER A 197 10.36 0.71 -8.49
N LEU A 198 10.36 1.24 -9.72
CA LEU A 198 9.14 1.56 -10.46
C LEU A 198 8.28 0.33 -10.74
N MET A 199 8.90 -0.82 -11.04
CA MET A 199 8.19 -2.11 -11.21
C MET A 199 7.49 -2.54 -9.91
N LEU A 200 8.12 -2.37 -8.75
CA LEU A 200 7.51 -2.69 -7.45
C LEU A 200 6.38 -1.72 -7.09
N MET A 201 6.50 -0.45 -7.48
CA MET A 201 5.51 0.58 -7.15
C MET A 201 4.28 0.56 -8.08
N ASN A 202 4.41 0.13 -9.34
CA ASN A 202 3.37 0.39 -10.34
C ASN A 202 2.87 -0.85 -11.09
N SER A 203 3.52 -2.00 -10.99
CA SER A 203 3.07 -3.17 -11.74
C SER A 203 1.78 -3.76 -11.18
N ASP A 204 0.86 -4.14 -12.07
CA ASP A 204 -0.37 -4.84 -11.70
C ASP A 204 -0.06 -6.13 -10.94
N PHE A 205 1.05 -6.81 -11.26
CA PHE A 205 1.53 -7.95 -10.49
C PHE A 205 1.70 -7.59 -9.01
N VAL A 206 2.51 -6.58 -8.69
CA VAL A 206 2.78 -6.23 -7.29
C VAL A 206 1.55 -5.65 -6.61
N LEU A 207 0.77 -4.79 -7.29
CA LEU A 207 -0.45 -4.22 -6.73
C LEU A 207 -1.49 -5.29 -6.38
N ASN A 208 -1.71 -6.27 -7.26
CA ASN A 208 -2.65 -7.36 -7.02
C ASN A 208 -2.21 -8.25 -5.85
N TYR A 209 -0.91 -8.59 -5.75
CA TYR A 209 -0.42 -9.42 -4.66
C TYR A 209 -0.26 -8.65 -3.34
N ALA A 210 -0.05 -7.34 -3.36
CA ALA A 210 -0.10 -6.50 -2.16
C ALA A 210 -1.52 -6.47 -1.58
N LYS A 211 -2.56 -6.40 -2.43
CA LYS A 211 -3.95 -6.51 -2.00
C LYS A 211 -4.24 -7.91 -1.42
N ALA A 212 -3.83 -8.97 -2.11
CA ALA A 212 -3.98 -10.34 -1.61
C ALA A 212 -3.23 -10.55 -0.27
N PHE A 213 -2.09 -9.88 -0.09
CA PHE A 213 -1.35 -9.88 1.17
C PHE A 213 -2.13 -9.19 2.29
N ALA A 214 -2.68 -8.00 2.03
CA ALA A 214 -3.55 -7.30 2.98
C ALA A 214 -4.79 -8.13 3.38
N GLU A 215 -5.44 -8.77 2.41
CA GLU A 215 -6.57 -9.67 2.66
C GLU A 215 -6.19 -10.89 3.51
N ARG A 216 -5.01 -11.47 3.27
CA ARG A 216 -4.48 -12.58 4.06
C ARG A 216 -4.24 -12.17 5.51
N VAL A 217 -3.51 -11.08 5.74
CA VAL A 217 -3.17 -10.67 7.12
C VAL A 217 -4.41 -10.25 7.89
N SER A 218 -5.40 -9.67 7.23
CA SER A 218 -6.71 -9.39 7.85
C SER A 218 -7.30 -10.64 8.48
N LYS A 219 -7.31 -11.76 7.73
CA LYS A 219 -7.87 -13.05 8.15
C LYS A 219 -7.01 -13.78 9.18
N GLU A 220 -5.69 -13.71 9.06
CA GLU A 220 -4.77 -14.58 9.80
C GLU A 220 -4.17 -13.93 11.07
N ALA A 221 -4.08 -12.60 11.16
CA ALA A 221 -3.24 -11.93 12.17
C ALA A 221 -3.68 -12.11 13.63
N LYS A 222 -4.97 -12.35 13.88
CA LYS A 222 -5.54 -12.42 15.23
C LYS A 222 -4.77 -13.41 16.11
N GLY A 223 -4.11 -12.89 17.15
CA GLY A 223 -3.36 -13.70 18.12
C GLY A 223 -2.10 -14.37 17.55
N LYS A 224 -1.59 -13.91 16.41
CA LYS A 224 -0.32 -14.40 15.83
C LYS A 224 0.90 -13.61 16.26
N VAL A 225 0.69 -12.41 16.80
CA VAL A 225 1.78 -11.48 17.15
C VAL A 225 1.97 -11.39 18.66
N ASN A 226 3.19 -11.06 19.09
CA ASN A 226 3.47 -10.81 20.51
C ASN A 226 2.63 -9.61 21.01
N PRO A 227 1.75 -9.80 22.02
CA PRO A 227 0.92 -8.72 22.55
C PRO A 227 1.70 -7.50 23.04
N GLU A 228 2.93 -7.69 23.55
CA GLU A 228 3.78 -6.59 24.03
C GLU A 228 4.13 -5.60 22.91
N LEU A 229 4.30 -6.08 21.67
CA LEU A 229 4.63 -5.25 20.52
C LEU A 229 3.49 -4.29 20.14
N VAL A 230 2.24 -4.70 20.37
CA VAL A 230 1.04 -3.94 19.95
C VAL A 230 0.34 -3.24 21.11
N THR A 231 0.75 -3.51 22.36
CA THR A 231 0.13 -2.94 23.56
C THR A 231 0.18 -1.41 23.52
N GLY A 232 -0.96 -0.77 23.80
CA GLY A 232 -1.10 0.70 23.80
C GLY A 232 -1.24 1.34 22.41
N LEU A 233 -1.06 0.59 21.32
CA LEU A 233 -1.27 1.07 19.96
C LEU A 233 -2.67 0.70 19.49
N LYS A 234 -3.43 1.69 19.04
CA LYS A 234 -4.77 1.48 18.50
C LYS A 234 -4.98 2.39 17.30
N ILE A 235 -5.55 1.82 16.25
CA ILE A 235 -6.19 2.55 15.18
C ILE A 235 -7.69 2.29 15.39
N PRO A 236 -8.44 3.24 15.99
CA PRO A 236 -9.89 3.07 16.14
C PRO A 236 -10.45 2.88 14.73
N PHE A 237 -11.18 1.81 14.47
CA PHE A 237 -11.79 1.54 13.16
C PHE A 237 -13.27 1.22 13.37
N ASP A 238 -13.91 2.07 14.16
CA ASP A 238 -15.35 2.12 14.26
C ASP A 238 -15.90 3.17 13.27
N PRO A 239 -17.17 3.02 12.83
CA PRO A 239 -17.81 3.95 11.90
C PRO A 239 -17.78 5.40 12.38
N ASP A 240 -17.86 5.65 13.69
CA ASP A 240 -17.88 6.99 14.26
C ASP A 240 -16.52 7.69 14.11
N TRP A 241 -15.44 6.97 14.39
CA TRP A 241 -14.08 7.47 14.15
C TRP A 241 -13.84 7.74 12.67
N LEU A 242 -14.21 6.82 11.78
CA LEU A 242 -14.08 7.03 10.33
C LEU A 242 -14.86 8.27 9.89
N ALA A 243 -16.12 8.38 10.32
CA ALA A 243 -16.91 9.57 10.07
C ALA A 243 -16.19 10.82 10.56
N SER A 244 -15.58 10.80 11.74
CA SER A 244 -14.86 11.96 12.29
C SER A 244 -13.69 12.45 11.41
N LEU A 245 -13.12 11.61 10.55
CA LEU A 245 -12.03 11.99 9.65
C LEU A 245 -12.48 12.83 8.45
N ASN A 246 -13.75 12.73 8.05
CA ASN A 246 -14.29 13.59 6.99
C ASN A 246 -14.79 14.92 7.61
N PRO A 247 -14.29 16.08 7.17
CA PRO A 247 -14.72 17.36 7.71
C PRO A 247 -16.17 17.69 7.36
N TRP A 248 -16.77 17.04 6.36
CA TRP A 248 -18.15 17.29 5.94
C TRP A 248 -19.16 16.46 6.72
N LYS A 249 -20.29 17.08 7.06
CA LYS A 249 -21.51 16.45 7.59
C LYS A 249 -22.73 17.01 6.86
N PHE A 250 -23.72 16.15 6.66
CA PHE A 250 -24.94 16.48 5.92
C PHE A 250 -26.15 16.27 6.81
N GLY A 251 -26.96 17.31 6.94
CA GLY A 251 -28.10 17.28 7.85
C GLY A 251 -29.07 18.40 7.58
N TYR A 252 -29.97 18.58 8.54
CA TYR A 252 -30.95 19.64 8.53
C TYR A 252 -31.03 20.31 9.90
N GLY A 253 -31.63 21.48 9.95
CA GLY A 253 -31.97 22.11 11.22
C GLY A 253 -32.23 23.60 11.10
N PHE A 254 -31.85 24.34 12.14
CA PHE A 254 -32.18 25.75 12.30
C PHE A 254 -31.25 26.46 13.29
N ILE A 255 -31.21 27.78 13.19
CA ILE A 255 -30.49 28.63 14.13
C ILE A 255 -31.41 28.85 15.35
N LYS A 256 -30.99 28.43 16.54
CA LYS A 256 -31.75 28.66 17.78
C LYS A 256 -31.65 30.13 18.18
N PRO A 257 -32.68 30.72 18.79
CA PRO A 257 -32.56 32.06 19.39
C PRO A 257 -31.39 32.10 20.37
N ALA A 258 -30.63 33.21 20.37
CA ALA A 258 -29.63 33.47 21.41
C ALA A 258 -30.33 33.60 22.76
N LYS A 259 -29.74 33.04 23.83
CA LYS A 259 -30.32 33.11 25.18
C LYS A 259 -30.20 34.51 25.79
N GLU A 260 -29.14 35.22 25.42
CA GLU A 260 -28.82 36.57 25.89
C GLU A 260 -28.34 37.42 24.73
N GLU A 261 -28.51 38.73 24.84
CA GLU A 261 -28.05 39.70 23.86
C GLU A 261 -26.50 39.69 23.80
N GLY A 262 -25.95 39.54 22.59
CA GLY A 262 -24.50 39.39 22.37
C GLY A 262 -23.98 37.94 22.37
N GLN A 263 -24.78 36.94 22.74
CA GLN A 263 -24.40 35.53 22.58
C GLN A 263 -24.59 35.06 21.13
N ILE A 264 -23.71 34.17 20.69
CA ILE A 264 -23.83 33.52 19.38
C ILE A 264 -24.97 32.50 19.43
N ALA A 265 -25.94 32.68 18.55
CA ALA A 265 -27.08 31.79 18.38
C ALA A 265 -26.62 30.40 17.89
N PRO A 266 -26.82 29.31 18.67
CA PRO A 266 -26.29 28.02 18.28
C PRO A 266 -27.11 27.41 17.14
N VAL A 267 -26.43 26.80 16.17
CA VAL A 267 -27.09 26.01 15.11
C VAL A 267 -27.50 24.66 15.68
N HIS A 268 -28.80 24.38 15.69
CA HIS A 268 -29.30 23.03 15.88
C HIS A 268 -29.13 22.25 14.58
N PHE A 269 -28.33 21.18 14.63
CA PHE A 269 -28.04 20.34 13.48
C PHE A 269 -28.39 18.90 13.82
N THR A 270 -29.16 18.26 12.94
CA THR A 270 -29.48 16.85 13.00
C THR A 270 -29.03 16.19 11.69
N PRO A 271 -28.19 15.14 11.73
CA PRO A 271 -27.84 14.39 10.52
C PRO A 271 -29.07 13.86 9.80
N TYR A 272 -29.04 13.82 8.47
CA TYR A 272 -30.10 13.14 7.73
C TYR A 272 -30.10 11.64 8.05
N PRO A 273 -31.29 11.03 8.26
CA PRO A 273 -31.37 9.62 8.65
C PRO A 273 -31.24 8.65 7.47
N PHE A 274 -31.43 9.11 6.22
CA PHE A 274 -31.50 8.23 5.06
C PHE A 274 -30.70 8.77 3.86
N PHE A 275 -29.97 7.88 3.19
CA PHE A 275 -29.21 8.18 1.97
C PHE A 275 -29.51 7.14 0.89
N ALA A 276 -30.02 7.60 -0.25
CA ALA A 276 -30.22 6.79 -1.45
C ALA A 276 -30.12 7.69 -2.69
N ASP A 277 -29.71 7.13 -3.83
CA ASP A 277 -29.63 7.84 -5.12
C ASP A 277 -28.84 9.15 -5.03
N ASP A 278 -27.68 9.11 -4.36
CA ASP A 278 -26.80 10.28 -4.11
C ASP A 278 -27.51 11.46 -3.43
N THR A 279 -28.51 11.16 -2.60
CA THR A 279 -29.36 12.14 -1.92
C THR A 279 -29.55 11.79 -0.45
N TRP A 280 -29.23 12.74 0.43
CA TRP A 280 -29.59 12.73 1.84
C TRP A 280 -31.01 13.28 2.02
N LYS A 281 -31.90 12.53 2.68
CA LYS A 281 -33.31 12.88 2.85
C LYS A 281 -33.88 12.29 4.15
N GLY A 282 -35.12 12.64 4.46
CA GLY A 282 -35.77 12.20 5.69
C GLY A 282 -36.18 10.73 5.73
N GLY A 283 -36.47 10.14 4.57
CA GLY A 283 -36.89 8.75 4.47
C GLY A 283 -36.85 8.24 3.03
N GLU A 284 -37.33 7.02 2.81
CA GLU A 284 -37.35 6.40 1.49
C GLU A 284 -38.28 7.15 0.52
N LYS A 285 -39.47 7.54 1.01
CA LYS A 285 -40.49 8.29 0.29
C LYS A 285 -40.28 9.80 0.38
N MET A 286 -40.75 10.52 -0.64
CA MET A 286 -40.72 11.98 -0.69
C MET A 286 -42.13 12.53 -1.01
N PRO A 287 -42.68 13.46 -0.21
CA PRO A 287 -42.12 13.99 1.03
C PRO A 287 -42.06 12.95 2.15
N ASP A 288 -41.11 13.12 3.08
CA ASP A 288 -41.07 12.33 4.32
C ASP A 288 -42.16 12.79 5.30
N GLU A 289 -42.72 11.88 6.09
CA GLU A 289 -43.81 12.20 7.04
C GLU A 289 -43.41 13.24 8.10
N LYS A 290 -42.13 13.30 8.48
CA LYS A 290 -41.62 14.21 9.53
C LYS A 290 -40.84 15.38 8.95
N LEU A 291 -40.00 15.12 7.94
CA LEU A 291 -39.04 16.07 7.40
C LEU A 291 -39.51 16.71 6.08
N GLY A 292 -40.66 16.28 5.56
CA GLY A 292 -41.30 16.88 4.40
C GLY A 292 -40.40 16.81 3.16
N TYR A 293 -40.25 17.96 2.51
CA TYR A 293 -39.49 18.10 1.27
C TYR A 293 -37.99 18.41 1.48
N THR A 294 -37.46 18.31 2.70
CA THR A 294 -36.06 18.67 2.91
C THR A 294 -35.10 17.56 2.47
N PHE A 295 -34.13 17.93 1.63
CA PHE A 295 -33.08 17.02 1.18
C PHE A 295 -31.80 17.78 0.79
N LEU A 296 -30.70 17.04 0.67
CA LEU A 296 -29.44 17.49 0.09
C LEU A 296 -28.98 16.50 -0.98
N THR A 297 -28.60 17.02 -2.13
CA THR A 297 -27.87 16.28 -3.17
C THR A 297 -26.41 16.75 -3.20
N ARG A 298 -25.60 16.15 -4.06
CA ARG A 298 -24.22 16.55 -4.32
C ARG A 298 -24.02 18.01 -4.68
N THR A 299 -24.96 18.63 -5.37
CA THR A 299 -24.83 20.02 -5.85
C THR A 299 -25.88 20.96 -5.28
N GLY A 300 -26.86 20.48 -4.52
CA GLY A 300 -27.99 21.30 -4.11
C GLY A 300 -28.85 20.65 -3.05
N GLY A 301 -30.14 20.97 -3.08
CA GLY A 301 -31.12 20.46 -2.13
C GLY A 301 -32.45 21.19 -2.23
N HIS A 302 -33.26 21.05 -1.19
CA HIS A 302 -34.54 21.75 -1.05
C HIS A 302 -34.82 22.03 0.44
N PRO A 303 -35.25 23.25 0.81
CA PRO A 303 -35.72 23.56 2.17
C PRO A 303 -37.13 23.02 2.41
N ASN A 304 -37.56 22.84 3.65
CA ASN A 304 -38.97 22.47 3.90
C ASN A 304 -39.71 23.50 4.74
N ASN A 305 -39.11 23.93 5.84
CA ASN A 305 -39.63 25.02 6.65
C ASN A 305 -38.47 25.67 7.44
N PRO A 306 -38.71 26.78 8.18
CA PRO A 306 -37.67 27.43 8.96
C PRO A 306 -36.99 26.55 10.02
N ASN A 307 -37.56 25.40 10.40
CA ASN A 307 -36.98 24.42 11.33
C ASN A 307 -36.29 23.24 10.64
N GLN A 308 -36.42 23.12 9.31
CA GLN A 308 -35.97 21.99 8.50
C GLN A 308 -35.24 22.51 7.26
N ARG A 309 -34.20 23.31 7.52
CA ARG A 309 -33.32 23.86 6.50
C ARG A 309 -32.21 22.85 6.20
N PRO A 310 -31.88 22.53 4.95
CA PRO A 310 -30.72 21.74 4.62
C PRO A 310 -29.43 22.45 5.04
N ILE A 311 -28.55 21.72 5.71
CA ILE A 311 -27.27 22.21 6.23
C ILE A 311 -26.14 21.32 5.72
N ARG A 312 -25.20 21.93 5.00
CA ARG A 312 -23.87 21.36 4.79
C ARG A 312 -22.94 21.91 5.84
N ARG A 313 -22.46 21.03 6.71
CA ARG A 313 -21.58 21.38 7.82
C ARG A 313 -20.15 20.99 7.48
N TRP A 314 -19.22 21.90 7.67
CA TRP A 314 -17.79 21.66 7.55
C TRP A 314 -17.10 21.91 8.89
N ILE A 315 -16.24 20.99 9.32
CA ILE A 315 -15.49 21.06 10.58
C ILE A 315 -14.03 21.33 10.25
N ALA A 316 -13.47 22.41 10.80
CA ALA A 316 -12.10 22.83 10.54
C ALA A 316 -11.10 21.76 11.02
N PRO A 317 -10.31 21.14 10.12
CA PRO A 317 -9.37 20.08 10.52
C PRO A 317 -8.11 20.63 11.21
N VAL A 318 -7.78 21.89 10.96
CA VAL A 318 -6.64 22.63 11.52
C VAL A 318 -7.02 24.10 11.72
N THR A 319 -6.21 24.83 12.49
CA THR A 319 -6.37 26.28 12.72
C THR A 319 -5.78 27.06 11.55
N GLY A 320 -6.48 28.10 11.08
CA GLY A 320 -6.02 28.87 9.92
C GLY A 320 -7.04 29.86 9.38
N LYS A 321 -6.74 30.43 8.21
CA LYS A 321 -7.62 31.35 7.51
C LYS A 321 -8.40 30.61 6.43
N VAL A 322 -9.72 30.74 6.46
CA VAL A 322 -10.64 30.14 5.50
C VAL A 322 -11.16 31.19 4.54
N ALA A 323 -11.18 30.87 3.24
CA ALA A 323 -11.91 31.59 2.21
C ALA A 323 -12.98 30.65 1.62
N ILE A 324 -14.20 31.16 1.47
CA ILE A 324 -15.32 30.41 0.88
C ILE A 324 -15.80 31.15 -0.34
N LYS A 325 -15.85 30.46 -1.48
CA LYS A 325 -16.34 30.99 -2.76
C LYS A 325 -17.41 30.06 -3.30
N GLY A 326 -18.60 30.58 -3.55
CA GLY A 326 -19.74 29.77 -3.93
C GLY A 326 -20.70 30.44 -4.90
N ILE A 327 -21.56 29.62 -5.48
CA ILE A 327 -22.63 30.03 -6.39
C ILE A 327 -23.91 29.40 -5.88
N LEU A 328 -24.89 30.25 -5.55
CA LEU A 328 -26.26 29.85 -5.26
C LEU A 328 -27.12 30.09 -6.49
N LYS A 329 -27.84 29.07 -6.94
CA LYS A 329 -28.74 29.12 -8.10
C LYS A 329 -30.12 28.61 -7.72
N HIS A 330 -31.14 29.33 -8.17
CA HIS A 330 -32.54 28.92 -8.13
C HIS A 330 -33.11 29.02 -9.54
N SER A 331 -33.62 27.90 -10.08
CA SER A 331 -33.98 27.83 -11.51
C SER A 331 -35.48 28.00 -11.78
N SER A 332 -36.31 28.06 -10.74
CA SER A 332 -37.76 28.15 -10.88
C SER A 332 -38.22 29.60 -10.78
N ASP A 333 -39.02 30.05 -11.75
CA ASP A 333 -39.70 31.35 -11.69
C ASP A 333 -40.99 31.30 -10.84
N ASN A 334 -41.43 30.10 -10.46
CA ASN A 334 -42.66 29.88 -9.70
C ASN A 334 -42.44 29.88 -8.17
N GLY A 335 -41.17 29.80 -7.72
CA GLY A 335 -40.80 29.90 -6.30
C GLY A 335 -40.52 31.35 -5.90
N ASP A 336 -40.49 31.62 -4.59
CA ASP A 336 -40.06 32.94 -4.11
C ASP A 336 -38.54 33.04 -3.96
N GLY A 337 -37.85 31.91 -4.10
CA GLY A 337 -36.41 31.77 -4.16
C GLY A 337 -35.81 31.31 -2.84
N VAL A 338 -34.49 31.18 -2.84
CA VAL A 338 -33.75 30.68 -1.68
C VAL A 338 -32.73 31.67 -1.19
N GLN A 339 -32.33 31.51 0.07
CA GLN A 339 -31.23 32.24 0.67
C GLN A 339 -30.22 31.25 1.25
N VAL A 340 -28.94 31.48 0.97
CA VAL A 340 -27.84 30.79 1.64
C VAL A 340 -27.29 31.68 2.75
N THR A 341 -27.05 31.08 3.92
CA THR A 341 -26.39 31.72 5.05
C THR A 341 -25.18 30.90 5.45
N VAL A 342 -24.03 31.56 5.56
CA VAL A 342 -22.82 30.93 6.14
C VAL A 342 -22.71 31.33 7.61
N TYR A 343 -22.61 30.33 8.48
CA TYR A 343 -22.63 30.47 9.93
C TYR A 343 -21.40 29.81 10.54
N SER A 344 -20.69 30.52 11.42
CA SER A 344 -19.58 29.99 12.20
C SER A 344 -20.05 29.70 13.62
N SER A 345 -19.67 28.56 14.19
CA SER A 345 -19.91 28.25 15.61
C SER A 345 -19.29 29.26 16.56
N ARG A 346 -18.17 29.89 16.17
CA ARG A 346 -17.40 30.81 17.01
C ARG A 346 -17.60 32.28 16.65
N LEU A 347 -17.99 32.60 15.43
CA LEU A 347 -18.18 33.99 14.97
C LEU A 347 -19.65 34.34 14.66
N GLY A 348 -20.56 33.36 14.71
CA GLY A 348 -21.96 33.56 14.36
C GLY A 348 -22.17 33.71 12.85
N LYS A 349 -23.24 34.42 12.47
CA LYS A 349 -23.61 34.66 11.06
C LYS A 349 -22.52 35.50 10.35
N GLN A 350 -21.91 34.95 9.30
CA GLN A 350 -20.86 35.63 8.53
C GLN A 350 -21.40 36.33 7.28
N GLY A 351 -22.47 35.81 6.68
CA GLY A 351 -23.13 36.45 5.55
C GLY A 351 -24.37 35.69 5.08
N SER A 352 -25.23 36.37 4.33
CA SER A 352 -26.40 35.79 3.67
C SER A 352 -26.57 36.37 2.26
N TRP A 353 -26.92 35.51 1.31
CA TRP A 353 -27.13 35.86 -0.09
C TRP A 353 -28.42 35.19 -0.56
N GLN A 354 -29.25 35.93 -1.29
CA GLN A 354 -30.56 35.47 -1.73
C GLN A 354 -30.68 35.53 -3.25
N VAL A 355 -31.43 34.60 -3.83
CA VAL A 355 -31.75 34.57 -5.26
C VAL A 355 -33.22 34.21 -5.44
N ALA A 356 -33.96 35.06 -6.18
CA ALA A 356 -35.36 34.82 -6.50
C ALA A 356 -35.49 33.85 -7.69
N SER A 357 -34.82 34.16 -8.80
CA SER A 357 -34.61 33.29 -9.95
C SER A 357 -33.28 33.70 -10.60
N GLY A 358 -32.51 32.74 -11.10
CA GLY A 358 -31.16 32.95 -11.63
C GLY A 358 -30.07 32.44 -10.69
N LEU A 359 -28.96 33.19 -10.59
CA LEU A 359 -27.81 32.84 -9.76
C LEU A 359 -27.22 34.06 -9.04
N THR A 360 -26.54 33.82 -7.92
CA THR A 360 -25.76 34.81 -7.18
C THR A 360 -24.46 34.17 -6.68
N ASP A 361 -23.35 34.84 -6.93
CA ASP A 361 -22.05 34.48 -6.36
C ASP A 361 -21.93 35.02 -4.94
N TYR A 362 -21.23 34.28 -4.08
CA TYR A 362 -20.89 34.72 -2.74
C TYR A 362 -19.45 34.38 -2.40
N GLU A 363 -18.80 35.30 -1.71
CA GLU A 363 -17.44 35.15 -1.21
C GLU A 363 -17.34 35.72 0.19
N LEU A 364 -16.60 35.03 1.06
CA LEU A 364 -16.25 35.52 2.40
C LEU A 364 -14.91 34.95 2.84
N SER A 365 -14.33 35.56 3.87
CA SER A 365 -13.15 35.03 4.56
C SER A 365 -13.32 35.15 6.06
N LEU A 366 -12.84 34.17 6.80
CA LEU A 366 -12.85 34.16 8.26
C LEU A 366 -11.65 33.39 8.82
N GLU A 367 -11.29 33.68 10.06
CA GLU A 367 -10.35 32.86 10.83
C GLU A 367 -11.09 31.70 11.49
N VAL A 368 -10.50 30.51 11.48
CA VAL A 368 -11.02 29.30 12.14
C VAL A 368 -9.99 28.69 13.08
N GLU A 369 -10.45 28.12 14.18
CA GLU A 369 -9.68 27.22 15.04
C GLU A 369 -9.99 25.76 14.70
N LYS A 370 -9.04 24.85 14.94
CA LYS A 370 -9.28 23.41 14.77
C LYS A 370 -10.53 22.97 15.55
N GLY A 371 -11.50 22.37 14.86
CA GLY A 371 -12.78 21.96 15.42
C GLY A 371 -13.91 22.97 15.25
N ASP A 372 -13.63 24.20 14.78
CA ASP A 372 -14.68 25.17 14.45
C ASP A 372 -15.63 24.58 13.39
N VAL A 373 -16.93 24.86 13.57
CA VAL A 373 -17.99 24.41 12.68
C VAL A 373 -18.42 25.56 11.78
N ILE A 374 -18.40 25.33 10.47
CA ILE A 374 -18.90 26.23 9.44
C ILE A 374 -20.09 25.58 8.77
N ASP A 375 -21.28 26.13 9.01
CA ASP A 375 -22.53 25.67 8.43
C ASP A 375 -22.91 26.54 7.23
N THR A 376 -23.16 25.90 6.09
CA THR A 376 -23.85 26.51 4.95
C THR A 376 -25.30 26.06 4.98
N ILE A 377 -26.18 26.98 5.35
CA ILE A 377 -27.60 26.76 5.60
C ILE A 377 -28.39 27.39 4.46
N VAL A 378 -29.23 26.62 3.76
CA VAL A 378 -30.10 27.17 2.72
C VAL A 378 -31.53 27.17 3.21
N ASP A 379 -32.17 28.33 3.26
CA ASP A 379 -33.58 28.50 3.63
C ASP A 379 -34.45 28.96 2.46
N GLU A 380 -35.73 28.61 2.56
CA GLU A 380 -36.82 29.25 1.80
C GLU A 380 -36.94 30.73 2.19
N ARG A 381 -37.58 31.55 1.36
CA ARG A 381 -37.85 32.94 1.73
C ARG A 381 -39.19 33.06 2.42
N LYS A 382 -40.31 33.07 1.70
CA LYS A 382 -41.64 33.14 2.36
C LYS A 382 -42.26 31.75 2.50
N ASN A 383 -41.98 30.84 1.57
CA ASN A 383 -42.48 29.47 1.58
C ASN A 383 -41.59 28.57 0.69
N HIS A 384 -41.57 27.27 0.94
CA HIS A 384 -40.69 26.32 0.24
C HIS A 384 -41.17 25.88 -1.17
N THR A 385 -42.23 26.45 -1.74
CA THR A 385 -42.83 25.92 -2.97
C THR A 385 -41.94 26.19 -4.18
N SER A 386 -41.53 25.12 -4.87
CA SER A 386 -40.64 25.18 -6.04
C SER A 386 -39.24 25.72 -5.75
N ASP A 387 -38.76 25.60 -4.51
CA ASP A 387 -37.47 26.17 -4.04
C ASP A 387 -36.29 25.19 -4.10
N SER A 388 -36.30 24.28 -5.08
CA SER A 388 -35.12 23.44 -5.37
C SER A 388 -33.95 24.33 -5.76
N PHE A 389 -32.80 24.16 -5.11
CA PHE A 389 -31.63 24.98 -5.35
C PHE A 389 -30.41 24.17 -5.79
N THR A 390 -29.47 24.85 -6.42
CA THR A 390 -28.08 24.41 -6.57
C THR A 390 -27.22 25.35 -5.73
N ASN A 391 -26.34 24.79 -4.90
CA ASN A 391 -25.38 25.53 -4.12
C ASN A 391 -24.03 24.79 -4.13
N THR A 392 -23.11 25.26 -4.95
CA THR A 392 -21.76 24.69 -5.09
C THR A 392 -20.74 25.72 -4.65
N TYR A 393 -19.79 25.32 -3.82
CA TYR A 393 -18.78 26.23 -3.27
C TYR A 393 -17.48 25.49 -2.94
N THR A 394 -16.39 26.24 -2.85
CA THR A 394 -15.09 25.73 -2.42
C THR A 394 -14.68 26.43 -1.12
N ILE A 395 -14.27 25.63 -0.13
CA ILE A 395 -13.59 26.10 1.07
C ILE A 395 -12.09 25.96 0.84
N SER A 396 -11.33 27.05 0.90
CA SER A 396 -9.87 27.08 0.92
C SER A 396 -9.40 27.41 2.33
N LEU A 397 -8.55 26.58 2.94
CA LEU A 397 -7.91 26.87 4.23
C LEU A 397 -6.40 26.97 4.06
N VAL A 398 -5.81 28.05 4.56
CA VAL A 398 -4.37 28.18 4.75
C VAL A 398 -4.03 27.85 6.21
N ASP A 399 -3.28 26.78 6.41
CA ASP A 399 -2.85 26.31 7.73
C ASP A 399 -1.91 27.34 8.37
N LYS A 400 -2.22 27.74 9.61
CA LYS A 400 -1.45 28.75 10.35
C LYS A 400 -0.04 28.28 10.70
N GLU A 401 0.17 26.98 10.94
CA GLU A 401 1.47 26.43 11.33
C GLU A 401 2.34 26.12 10.10
N THR A 402 1.76 25.46 9.10
CA THR A 402 2.53 24.98 7.94
C THR A 402 2.53 25.95 6.75
N GLY A 403 1.62 26.92 6.71
CA GLY A 403 1.41 27.82 5.58
C GLY A 403 0.86 27.14 4.32
N LYS A 404 0.54 25.83 4.38
CA LYS A 404 0.01 25.09 3.24
C LYS A 404 -1.48 25.36 3.07
N GLU A 405 -1.89 25.59 1.82
CA GLU A 405 -3.29 25.69 1.46
C GLU A 405 -3.87 24.31 1.14
N LYS A 406 -5.07 24.04 1.63
CA LYS A 406 -5.89 22.88 1.24
C LYS A 406 -7.29 23.36 0.86
N THR A 407 -7.88 22.71 -0.15
CA THR A 407 -9.19 23.08 -0.69
C THR A 407 -10.19 21.93 -0.61
N TRP A 408 -11.45 22.26 -0.33
CA TRP A 408 -12.57 21.32 -0.28
C TRP A 408 -13.71 21.85 -1.14
N PRO A 409 -13.83 21.38 -2.39
CA PRO A 409 -15.02 21.60 -3.21
C PRO A 409 -16.21 20.84 -2.62
N SER A 410 -17.34 21.52 -2.46
CA SER A 410 -18.52 21.02 -1.74
C SER A 410 -19.11 19.74 -2.34
N GLU A 411 -19.06 19.62 -3.66
CA GLU A 411 -19.56 18.51 -4.46
C GLU A 411 -18.65 17.27 -4.40
N LYS A 412 -17.34 17.48 -4.22
CA LYS A 412 -16.38 16.40 -3.97
C LYS A 412 -16.38 15.97 -2.51
N GLY A 413 -16.74 16.87 -1.61
CA GLY A 413 -16.95 16.56 -0.19
C GLY A 413 -18.24 15.80 0.10
N PHE A 414 -19.18 15.74 -0.84
CA PHE A 414 -20.48 15.10 -0.64
C PHE A 414 -20.40 13.58 -0.72
N HIS A 415 -20.81 12.91 0.34
CA HIS A 415 -20.81 11.44 0.42
C HIS A 415 -21.98 10.92 1.25
N GLY A 416 -22.40 9.68 0.99
CA GLY A 416 -23.34 8.93 1.83
C GLY A 416 -22.69 8.42 3.13
N PRO A 417 -23.39 7.62 3.95
CA PRO A 417 -22.77 6.98 5.10
C PRO A 417 -21.52 6.22 4.66
N ILE A 418 -20.43 6.34 5.42
CA ILE A 418 -19.23 5.53 5.18
C ILE A 418 -19.62 4.09 5.49
N LYS A 419 -19.78 3.29 4.44
CA LYS A 419 -20.10 1.89 4.61
C LYS A 419 -18.83 1.14 5.02
N THR A 420 -18.93 0.36 6.09
CA THR A 420 -17.90 -0.59 6.53
C THR A 420 -18.23 -2.03 6.10
N ASP A 421 -19.25 -2.20 5.25
CA ASP A 421 -19.68 -3.50 4.75
C ASP A 421 -18.59 -4.16 3.88
N GLY A 422 -18.20 -5.39 4.24
CA GLY A 422 -17.07 -6.09 3.63
C GLY A 422 -15.69 -5.74 4.22
N THR A 423 -15.63 -4.85 5.22
CA THR A 423 -14.44 -4.59 6.06
C THR A 423 -14.61 -5.14 7.47
N GLU A 424 -15.22 -6.32 7.61
CA GLU A 424 -15.16 -7.06 8.89
C GLU A 424 -13.69 -7.34 9.19
N LEU A 425 -13.07 -6.44 9.97
CA LEU A 425 -11.75 -6.66 10.51
C LEU A 425 -11.84 -7.87 11.42
N THR A 426 -11.38 -9.01 10.92
CA THR A 426 -11.24 -10.23 11.73
C THR A 426 -10.14 -10.07 12.78
N SER A 427 -9.23 -9.10 12.61
CA SER A 427 -8.10 -8.80 13.49
C SER A 427 -7.85 -7.29 13.60
N PRO A 428 -7.34 -6.76 14.74
CA PRO A 428 -6.95 -5.35 14.88
C PRO A 428 -5.86 -4.92 13.88
N LEU A 429 -5.94 -3.70 13.32
CA LEU A 429 -5.02 -3.23 12.27
C LEU A 429 -3.54 -3.23 12.69
N VAL A 430 -3.26 -2.92 13.96
CA VAL A 430 -1.88 -2.95 14.48
C VAL A 430 -1.35 -4.39 14.51
N GLU A 431 -2.18 -5.37 14.86
CA GLU A 431 -1.82 -6.80 14.77
C GLU A 431 -1.60 -7.22 13.32
N GLN A 432 -2.44 -6.76 12.39
CA GLN A 432 -2.27 -7.01 10.97
C GLN A 432 -0.94 -6.44 10.44
N ALA A 433 -0.59 -5.21 10.83
CA ALA A 433 0.64 -4.57 10.42
C ALA A 433 1.87 -5.33 10.95
N ALA A 434 1.84 -5.75 12.21
CA ALA A 434 2.90 -6.55 12.81
C ALA A 434 3.04 -7.93 12.14
N TYR A 435 1.93 -8.60 11.88
CA TYR A 435 1.94 -9.89 11.21
C TYR A 435 2.41 -9.79 9.75
N ALA A 436 2.00 -8.73 9.04
CA ALA A 436 2.51 -8.44 7.70
C ALA A 436 4.03 -8.24 7.70
N TRP A 437 4.57 -7.53 8.69
CA TRP A 437 6.02 -7.34 8.84
C TRP A 437 6.76 -8.68 9.02
N GLU A 438 6.26 -9.53 9.91
CA GLU A 438 6.82 -10.86 10.16
C GLU A 438 6.81 -11.73 8.91
N LEU A 439 5.70 -11.75 8.17
CA LEU A 439 5.60 -12.48 6.91
C LEU A 439 6.53 -11.92 5.84
N ALA A 440 6.65 -10.59 5.74
CA ALA A 440 7.47 -9.92 4.73
C ALA A 440 8.96 -10.18 4.94
N TYR A 441 9.46 -10.04 6.17
CA TYR A 441 10.90 -10.05 6.46
C TYR A 441 11.39 -11.27 7.23
N GLY A 442 10.49 -12.15 7.69
CA GLY A 442 10.88 -13.38 8.40
C GLY A 442 11.39 -13.14 9.82
N ARG A 443 11.20 -11.95 10.38
CA ARG A 443 11.55 -11.57 11.75
C ARG A 443 10.45 -10.71 12.40
N PRO A 444 10.32 -10.71 13.73
CA PRO A 444 9.44 -9.77 14.41
C PRO A 444 9.90 -8.32 14.18
N PRO A 445 8.95 -7.38 14.04
CA PRO A 445 9.25 -5.96 14.04
C PRO A 445 9.68 -5.49 15.43
N THR A 446 10.50 -4.45 15.45
CA THR A 446 10.76 -3.65 16.64
C THR A 446 9.54 -2.78 17.00
N ARG A 447 9.49 -2.29 18.24
CA ARG A 447 8.42 -1.38 18.67
C ARG A 447 8.32 -0.12 17.81
N GLY A 448 9.46 0.50 17.50
CA GLY A 448 9.51 1.71 16.67
C GLY A 448 9.04 1.46 15.23
N GLU A 449 9.33 0.28 14.66
CA GLU A 449 8.83 -0.12 13.33
C GLU A 449 7.30 -0.26 13.33
N ILE A 450 6.70 -0.81 14.38
CA ILE A 450 5.23 -0.88 14.52
C ILE A 450 4.59 0.49 14.72
N GLU A 451 5.23 1.38 15.48
CA GLU A 451 4.75 2.75 15.67
C GLU A 451 4.76 3.53 14.35
N LEU A 452 5.82 3.37 13.54
CA LEU A 452 5.90 3.89 12.18
C LEU A 452 4.83 3.30 11.27
N ALA A 453 4.64 1.97 11.29
CA ALA A 453 3.60 1.30 10.50
C ALA A 453 2.19 1.79 10.88
N THR A 454 1.94 1.95 12.18
CA THR A 454 0.67 2.45 12.72
C THR A 454 0.41 3.88 12.24
N THR A 455 1.42 4.74 12.33
CA THR A 455 1.35 6.13 11.86
C THR A 455 1.12 6.19 10.34
N PHE A 456 1.82 5.35 9.57
CA PHE A 456 1.65 5.25 8.13
C PHE A 456 0.20 4.88 7.78
N ILE A 457 -0.36 3.84 8.40
CA ILE A 457 -1.75 3.42 8.14
C ILE A 457 -2.73 4.52 8.55
N GLN A 458 -2.56 5.14 9.73
CA GLN A 458 -3.43 6.22 10.22
C GLN A 458 -3.44 7.43 9.30
N THR A 459 -2.29 7.83 8.77
CA THR A 459 -2.17 9.02 7.90
C THR A 459 -2.77 8.81 6.51
N GLN A 460 -2.80 7.57 6.01
CA GLN A 460 -3.41 7.23 4.71
C GLN A 460 -4.94 7.30 4.74
N LEU A 461 -5.57 6.99 5.88
CA LEU A 461 -7.02 6.82 5.96
C LEU A 461 -7.82 8.08 5.60
N PRO A 462 -7.54 9.28 6.16
CA PRO A 462 -8.24 10.50 5.77
C PRO A 462 -8.15 10.79 4.27
N ILE A 463 -6.98 10.53 3.67
CA ILE A 463 -6.72 10.77 2.24
C ILE A 463 -7.57 9.84 1.38
N LEU A 464 -7.59 8.54 1.71
CA LEU A 464 -8.37 7.54 0.97
C LEU A 464 -9.88 7.79 1.07
N MET A 465 -10.34 8.29 2.22
CA MET A 465 -11.72 8.67 2.43
C MET A 465 -12.11 9.92 1.63
N GLU A 466 -11.24 10.92 1.57
CA GLU A 466 -11.41 12.11 0.73
C GLU A 466 -11.46 11.77 -0.77
N GLN A 467 -10.79 10.69 -1.18
CA GLN A 467 -10.82 10.16 -2.55
C GLN A 467 -12.04 9.26 -2.83
N GLU A 468 -13.01 9.18 -1.93
CA GLU A 468 -14.18 8.29 -2.04
C GLU A 468 -13.80 6.81 -2.28
N THR A 469 -12.65 6.37 -1.73
CA THR A 469 -12.20 4.98 -1.86
C THR A 469 -13.23 4.05 -1.23
N LYS A 470 -13.72 3.07 -1.99
CA LYS A 470 -14.78 2.14 -1.54
C LYS A 470 -14.42 1.37 -0.25
N GLN A 471 -13.16 0.99 -0.09
CA GLN A 471 -12.67 0.22 1.07
C GLN A 471 -11.37 0.86 1.59
N PRO A 472 -11.46 2.01 2.29
CA PRO A 472 -10.30 2.81 2.63
C PRO A 472 -9.32 2.07 3.54
N VAL A 473 -9.79 1.20 4.44
CA VAL A 473 -8.89 0.41 5.29
C VAL A 473 -8.19 -0.72 4.58
N LEU A 474 -8.91 -1.49 3.74
CA LEU A 474 -8.25 -2.52 2.95
C LEU A 474 -7.21 -1.86 2.03
N GLN A 475 -7.53 -0.70 1.46
CA GLN A 475 -6.60 0.05 0.63
C GLN A 475 -5.39 0.58 1.43
N ALA A 476 -5.59 1.10 2.65
CA ALA A 476 -4.48 1.54 3.51
C ALA A 476 -3.54 0.37 3.87
N MET A 477 -4.11 -0.80 4.21
CA MET A 477 -3.33 -2.02 4.43
C MET A 477 -2.67 -2.55 3.16
N THR A 478 -3.31 -2.40 2.01
CA THR A 478 -2.73 -2.74 0.69
C THR A 478 -1.52 -1.86 0.41
N ASN A 479 -1.63 -0.54 0.62
CA ASN A 479 -0.52 0.41 0.47
C ASN A 479 0.64 0.07 1.43
N PHE A 480 0.32 -0.32 2.67
CA PHE A 480 1.33 -0.74 3.64
C PHE A 480 2.04 -2.05 3.21
N CYS A 481 1.28 -3.07 2.81
CA CYS A 481 1.83 -4.33 2.31
C CYS A 481 2.68 -4.12 1.05
N GLN A 482 2.26 -3.21 0.17
CA GLN A 482 3.04 -2.80 -1.00
C GLN A 482 4.35 -2.12 -0.58
N ALA A 483 4.32 -1.23 0.41
CA ALA A 483 5.53 -0.57 0.93
C ALA A 483 6.52 -1.59 1.51
N LEU A 484 6.03 -2.62 2.21
CA LEU A 484 6.87 -3.72 2.69
C LEU A 484 7.51 -4.49 1.52
N ILE A 485 6.73 -4.88 0.50
CA ILE A 485 7.23 -5.58 -0.70
C ILE A 485 8.26 -4.74 -1.46
N SER A 486 8.10 -3.41 -1.44
CA SER A 486 8.94 -2.47 -2.18
C SER A 486 10.20 -2.05 -1.42
N SER A 487 10.43 -2.56 -0.21
CA SER A 487 11.56 -2.17 0.63
C SER A 487 12.84 -2.95 0.29
N ASN A 488 13.98 -2.40 0.72
CA ASN A 488 15.26 -3.09 0.58
C ASN A 488 15.28 -4.41 1.39
N GLU A 489 14.68 -4.46 2.57
CA GLU A 489 14.67 -5.69 3.37
C GLU A 489 13.86 -6.83 2.72
N PHE A 490 12.94 -6.49 1.81
CA PHE A 490 12.25 -7.48 0.99
C PHE A 490 13.06 -7.99 -0.21
N LEU A 491 13.97 -7.17 -0.73
CA LEU A 491 14.77 -7.49 -1.91
C LEU A 491 16.13 -8.09 -1.57
N TYR A 492 16.59 -7.94 -0.34
CA TYR A 492 17.89 -8.38 0.12
C TYR A 492 17.74 -9.40 1.26
N SER A 493 18.72 -10.28 1.40
CA SER A 493 18.88 -11.21 2.51
C SER A 493 20.29 -11.04 3.06
N ASP A 494 20.39 -10.85 4.37
CA ASP A 494 21.58 -11.18 5.14
C ASP A 494 21.60 -12.65 5.55
#